data_AF-A0A7V7KBL6-F1
#
_entry.id   AF-A0A7V7KBL6-F1
#
_cell.length_a   1.000
_cell.length_b   1.000
_cell.length_c   1.000
_cell.angle_alpha   90.00
_cell.angle_beta   90.00
_cell.angle_gamma   90.00
#
_symmetry.space_group_name_H-M   'P 1'
#
loop_
_entity.id
_entity.type
_entity.pdbx_description
1 polymer ?
#
loop_
_entity_poly.entity_id
_entity_poly.type
_entity_poly.pdbx_seq_one_letter_code
_entity_poly.pdbx_strand_id
1 'polypeptide(L)'
;MIKSKSGFWLAIPTPSAPKRGVGGKRINPSNFPEHRFGPLRFVYRRGRPSLLVVDGVRINKSGRVERRAKGGAFTKTGRMKQGMATSVMFIMVPQVRLKKRLDVRREIKRWERRLPGLIDRHMRMG
;
A
#
# COMPACT_ATOMS: atom_id res chain seq x y z
N MET A 1 -3.28 13.94 -14.08
CA MET A 1 -2.16 13.81 -13.11
C MET A 1 -2.77 13.77 -11.71
N ILE A 2 -2.69 12.62 -11.01
CA ILE A 2 -3.27 12.50 -9.65
C ILE A 2 -2.32 13.18 -8.68
N LYS A 3 -2.78 14.25 -8.05
CA LYS A 3 -2.12 14.90 -6.91
C LYS A 3 -2.65 14.22 -5.65
N SER A 4 -1.81 13.50 -4.91
CA SER A 4 -2.11 13.26 -3.49
C SER A 4 -2.13 14.63 -2.78
N LYS A 5 -2.97 14.78 -1.76
CA LYS A 5 -3.17 16.03 -0.98
C LYS A 5 -1.86 16.55 -0.33
N SER A 6 -0.75 15.80 -0.41
CA SER A 6 0.56 16.10 0.20
C SER A 6 1.78 16.08 -0.76
N GLY A 7 1.60 16.06 -2.08
CA GLY A 7 2.70 16.22 -3.04
C GLY A 7 3.59 14.98 -3.33
N PHE A 8 4.40 15.09 -4.40
CA PHE A 8 5.57 14.30 -4.84
C PHE A 8 5.60 12.75 -4.75
N TRP A 9 4.52 12.03 -4.50
CA TRP A 9 4.54 10.56 -4.41
C TRP A 9 3.49 9.90 -5.31
N LEU A 10 3.92 8.91 -6.11
CA LEU A 10 3.03 8.01 -6.83
C LEU A 10 2.69 6.83 -5.92
N ALA A 11 1.41 6.65 -5.66
CA ALA A 11 0.90 5.51 -4.90
C ALA A 11 0.54 4.37 -5.86
N ILE A 12 1.27 3.27 -5.78
CA ILE A 12 1.04 2.06 -6.57
C ILE A 12 0.24 1.08 -5.70
N PRO A 13 -0.98 0.68 -6.10
CA PRO A 13 -1.75 -0.31 -5.34
C PRO A 13 -1.10 -1.69 -5.42
N THR A 14 -1.13 -2.43 -4.31
CA THR A 14 -0.69 -3.84 -4.24
C THR A 14 -1.83 -4.80 -4.63
N PRO A 15 -1.56 -6.10 -4.84
CA PRO A 15 -2.61 -7.10 -5.02
C PRO A 15 -3.59 -7.20 -3.85
N SER A 16 -3.14 -6.86 -2.64
CA SER A 16 -3.97 -6.84 -1.42
C SER A 16 -4.95 -5.67 -1.39
N ALA A 17 -4.72 -4.61 -2.19
CA ALA A 17 -5.62 -3.46 -2.27
C ALA A 17 -6.92 -3.80 -3.00
N PRO A 18 -8.05 -3.18 -2.60
CA PRO A 18 -9.28 -3.34 -3.35
C PRO A 18 -9.12 -2.77 -4.77
N LYS A 19 -9.65 -3.45 -5.78
CA LYS A 19 -9.55 -3.01 -7.19
C LYS A 19 -10.16 -1.62 -7.42
N ARG A 20 -11.21 -1.28 -6.65
CA ARG A 20 -11.96 -0.03 -6.74
C ARG A 20 -12.05 0.65 -5.38
N GLY A 21 -11.98 1.97 -5.39
CA GLY A 21 -12.21 2.81 -4.23
C GLY A 21 -13.68 3.18 -4.05
N VAL A 22 -13.94 4.11 -3.14
CA VAL A 22 -15.24 4.75 -2.97
C VAL A 22 -15.69 5.37 -4.29
N GLY A 23 -16.97 5.18 -4.64
CA GLY A 23 -17.55 5.64 -5.90
C GLY A 23 -17.14 4.84 -7.14
N GLY A 24 -16.63 3.61 -6.98
CA GLY A 24 -16.36 2.69 -8.10
C GLY A 24 -15.19 3.08 -9.00
N LYS A 25 -14.45 4.14 -8.67
CA LYS A 25 -13.26 4.60 -9.41
C LYS A 25 -12.05 3.71 -9.14
N ARG A 26 -11.02 3.81 -9.99
CA ARG A 26 -9.72 3.15 -9.75
C ARG A 26 -9.22 3.54 -8.36
N ILE A 27 -8.74 2.55 -7.61
CA ILE A 27 -8.25 2.75 -6.25
C ILE A 27 -7.05 3.70 -6.22
N ASN A 28 -7.05 4.61 -5.25
CA ASN A 28 -5.96 5.49 -4.87
C ASN A 28 -6.09 5.81 -3.37
N PRO A 29 -5.08 6.42 -2.73
CA PRO A 29 -5.14 6.70 -1.29
C PRO A 29 -6.33 7.58 -0.88
N SER A 30 -6.68 8.58 -1.69
CA SER A 30 -7.76 9.53 -1.35
C SER A 30 -9.18 8.96 -1.45
N ASN A 31 -9.39 7.87 -2.21
CA ASN A 31 -10.68 7.20 -2.32
C ASN A 31 -10.67 5.81 -1.67
N PHE A 32 -9.73 5.54 -0.79
CA PHE A 32 -9.65 4.26 -0.11
C PHE A 32 -10.90 4.06 0.78
N PRO A 33 -11.57 2.88 0.73
CA PRO A 33 -12.78 2.65 1.51
C PRO A 33 -12.45 2.35 2.98
N GLU A 34 -12.07 3.39 3.72
CA GLU A 34 -11.69 3.31 5.14
C GLU A 34 -12.81 2.74 6.02
N HIS A 35 -14.06 3.02 5.68
CA HIS A 35 -15.23 2.42 6.34
C HIS A 35 -15.25 0.88 6.27
N ARG A 36 -14.56 0.28 5.28
CA ARG A 36 -14.52 -1.17 5.09
C ARG A 36 -13.26 -1.81 5.68
N PHE A 37 -12.11 -1.16 5.53
CA PHE A 37 -10.80 -1.75 5.86
C PHE A 37 -10.06 -1.03 7.01
N GLY A 38 -10.55 0.13 7.44
CA GLY A 38 -9.88 1.01 8.38
C GLY A 38 -9.04 2.10 7.69
N PRO A 39 -8.53 3.08 8.46
CA PRO A 39 -7.71 4.15 7.93
C PRO A 39 -6.35 3.65 7.43
N LEU A 40 -5.81 4.32 6.42
CA LEU A 40 -4.45 4.06 5.95
C LEU A 40 -3.44 4.66 6.95
N ARG A 41 -2.45 3.86 7.34
CA ARG A 41 -1.30 4.30 8.13
C ARG A 41 -0.06 4.42 7.24
N PHE A 42 0.63 5.55 7.35
CA PHE A 42 1.90 5.76 6.65
C PHE A 42 3.06 5.11 7.41
N VAL A 43 3.91 4.38 6.68
CA VAL A 43 5.13 3.77 7.21
C VAL A 43 6.31 4.26 6.39
N TYR A 44 7.11 5.14 6.99
CA TYR A 44 8.37 5.57 6.42
C TYR A 44 9.40 4.44 6.51
N ARG A 45 10.18 4.23 5.45
CA ARG A 45 11.26 3.25 5.42
C ARG A 45 12.50 3.90 4.83
N ARG A 46 13.51 4.15 5.66
CA ARG A 46 14.77 4.75 5.19
C ARG A 46 15.40 3.89 4.09
N GLY A 47 15.74 4.51 2.96
CA GLY A 47 16.35 3.84 1.79
C GLY A 47 15.42 2.91 1.00
N ARG A 48 14.11 2.84 1.32
CA ARG A 48 13.12 1.99 0.65
C ARG A 48 11.86 2.83 0.35
N PRO A 49 10.97 2.39 -0.57
CA PRO A 49 9.68 3.05 -0.76
C PRO A 49 8.89 3.10 0.54
N SER A 50 8.21 4.21 0.81
CA SER A 50 7.28 4.31 1.93
C SER A 50 6.02 3.50 1.64
N LEU A 51 5.28 3.11 2.66
CA LEU A 51 4.07 2.28 2.52
C LEU A 51 2.84 2.99 3.08
N LEU A 52 1.68 2.67 2.51
CA LEU A 52 0.39 2.85 3.15
C LEU A 52 -0.16 1.48 3.49
N VAL A 53 -0.43 1.25 4.77
CA VAL A 53 -0.87 -0.04 5.32
C VAL A 53 -2.20 0.12 6.04
N VAL A 54 -2.91 -0.99 6.20
CA VAL A 54 -4.03 -1.08 7.14
C VAL A 54 -3.71 -2.13 8.20
N ASP A 55 -4.12 -1.86 9.43
CA ASP A 55 -3.99 -2.79 10.56
C ASP A 55 -5.33 -3.43 10.89
N GLY A 56 -5.31 -4.64 11.46
CA GLY A 56 -6.51 -5.28 11.97
C GLY A 56 -7.42 -5.87 10.92
N VAL A 57 -6.84 -6.33 9.82
CA VAL A 57 -7.58 -7.00 8.76
C VAL A 57 -7.29 -8.49 8.77
N ARG A 58 -8.24 -9.28 8.29
CA ARG A 58 -8.02 -10.70 8.00
C ARG A 58 -7.63 -10.85 6.54
N ILE A 59 -6.81 -11.85 6.26
CA ILE A 59 -6.41 -12.21 4.90
C ILE A 59 -7.08 -13.54 4.59
N ASN A 60 -7.81 -13.59 3.48
CA ASN A 60 -8.43 -14.84 3.05
C ASN A 60 -7.40 -15.79 2.41
N LYS A 61 -7.80 -17.04 2.15
CA LYS A 61 -6.93 -18.04 1.49
C LYS A 61 -6.40 -17.60 0.12
N SER A 62 -7.01 -16.59 -0.52
CA SER A 62 -6.57 -16.02 -1.79
C SER A 62 -5.60 -14.83 -1.64
N GLY A 63 -5.12 -14.54 -0.42
CA GLY A 63 -4.20 -13.43 -0.15
C GLY A 63 -4.86 -12.04 -0.19
N ARG A 64 -6.19 -11.97 -0.25
CA ARG A 64 -6.94 -10.70 -0.29
C ARG A 64 -7.37 -10.28 1.09
N VAL A 65 -7.38 -8.97 1.28
CA VAL A 65 -7.83 -8.36 2.53
C VAL A 65 -9.34 -8.44 2.64
N GLU A 66 -9.80 -9.07 3.72
CA GLU A 66 -11.20 -9.11 4.11
C GLU A 66 -11.61 -7.82 4.82
N ARG A 67 -12.90 -7.73 5.16
CA ARG A 67 -13.42 -6.61 5.96
C ARG A 67 -12.69 -6.55 7.30
N ARG A 68 -12.49 -5.32 7.79
CA ARG A 68 -11.96 -5.07 9.12
C ARG A 68 -12.79 -5.82 10.17
N ALA A 69 -12.12 -6.44 11.14
CA ALA A 69 -12.81 -7.16 12.19
C ALA A 69 -13.61 -6.23 13.11
N LYS A 70 -14.81 -6.66 13.50
CA LYS A 70 -15.62 -5.99 14.53
C LYS A 70 -14.89 -6.09 15.88
N GLY A 71 -14.75 -4.99 16.60
CA GLY A 71 -14.08 -4.94 17.91
C GLY A 71 -12.60 -4.55 17.90
N GLY A 72 -12.04 -4.09 16.78
CA GLY A 72 -10.69 -3.53 16.72
C GLY A 72 -9.56 -4.57 16.63
N ALA A 73 -8.41 -4.10 16.13
CA ALA A 73 -7.23 -4.90 15.78
C ALA A 73 -6.38 -5.36 16.97
N PHE A 74 -6.39 -4.56 18.04
CA PHE A 74 -5.48 -4.68 19.17
C PHE A 74 -6.26 -5.03 20.44
N THR A 75 -5.61 -5.78 21.33
CA THR A 75 -6.07 -6.02 22.71
C THR A 75 -5.90 -4.75 23.55
N LYS A 76 -6.48 -4.73 24.75
CA LYS A 76 -6.29 -3.62 25.71
C LYS A 76 -4.81 -3.37 26.04
N THR A 77 -3.94 -4.39 25.90
CA THR A 77 -2.49 -4.32 26.12
C THR A 77 -1.68 -3.87 24.90
N GLY A 78 -2.34 -3.50 23.79
CA GLY A 78 -1.67 -3.09 22.56
C GLY A 78 -1.17 -4.23 21.67
N ARG A 79 -1.25 -5.49 22.11
CA ARG A 79 -0.93 -6.66 21.27
C ARG A 79 -1.97 -6.83 20.16
N MET A 80 -1.52 -7.15 18.94
CA MET A 80 -2.43 -7.50 17.84
C MET A 80 -3.20 -8.78 18.18
N LYS A 81 -4.52 -8.79 17.94
CA LYS A 81 -5.35 -9.97 18.19
C LYS A 81 -4.99 -11.12 17.25
N GLN A 82 -5.18 -12.35 17.72
CA GLN A 82 -4.92 -13.54 16.91
C GLN A 82 -5.77 -13.53 15.63
N GLY A 83 -5.16 -13.92 14.51
CA GLY A 83 -5.80 -13.92 13.20
C GLY A 83 -5.96 -12.55 12.54
N MET A 84 -5.42 -11.48 13.13
CA MET A 84 -5.30 -10.16 12.48
C MET A 84 -3.94 -10.02 11.82
N ALA A 85 -3.89 -9.20 10.77
CA ALA A 85 -2.67 -8.85 10.06
C ALA A 85 -2.61 -7.35 9.72
N THR A 86 -1.40 -6.88 9.46
CA THR A 86 -1.15 -5.60 8.79
C THR A 86 -0.93 -5.87 7.31
N SER A 87 -1.76 -5.28 6.45
CA SER A 87 -1.68 -5.45 5.00
C SER A 87 -1.19 -4.19 4.31
N VAL A 88 -0.24 -4.33 3.41
CA VAL A 88 0.27 -3.23 2.57
C VAL A 88 -0.72 -2.98 1.46
N MET A 89 -1.33 -1.79 1.44
CA MET A 89 -2.31 -1.38 0.43
C MET A 89 -1.66 -0.60 -0.72
N PHE A 90 -0.69 0.25 -0.41
CA PHE A 90 0.04 1.00 -1.43
C PHE A 90 1.52 1.08 -1.14
N ILE A 91 2.30 1.08 -2.21
CA ILE A 91 3.71 1.44 -2.22
C ILE A 91 3.82 2.88 -2.71
N MET A 92 4.41 3.75 -1.90
CA MET A 92 4.67 5.15 -2.23
C MET A 92 6.09 5.30 -2.78
N VAL A 93 6.18 5.66 -4.06
CA VAL A 93 7.44 5.95 -4.75
C VAL A 93 7.52 7.43 -5.10
N PRO A 94 8.71 8.05 -5.10
CA PRO A 94 8.83 9.46 -5.41
C PRO A 94 8.38 9.71 -6.86
N GLN A 95 7.40 10.58 -7.02
CA GLN A 95 6.94 11.09 -8.30
C GLN A 95 7.93 12.16 -8.77
N VAL A 96 8.96 11.75 -9.49
CA VAL A 96 9.77 12.70 -10.25
C VAL A 96 8.93 13.22 -11.43
N ARG A 97 8.90 14.55 -11.62
CA ARG A 97 8.47 15.13 -12.89
C ARG A 97 9.41 14.56 -13.95
N LEU A 98 8.97 13.55 -14.70
CA LEU A 98 9.68 13.11 -15.90
C LEU A 98 9.66 14.30 -16.87
N LYS A 99 10.71 15.15 -16.84
CA LYS A 99 11.00 16.04 -17.96
C LYS A 99 11.05 15.13 -19.19
N LYS A 100 10.48 15.55 -20.34
CA LYS A 100 10.48 14.79 -21.61
C LYS A 100 11.89 14.33 -22.08
N ARG A 101 12.96 14.72 -21.38
CA ARG A 101 14.37 14.35 -21.61
C ARG A 101 15.12 13.91 -20.34
N LEU A 102 14.43 13.43 -19.29
CA LEU A 102 15.12 12.62 -18.27
C LEU A 102 15.52 11.33 -18.97
N ASP A 103 16.73 10.81 -18.76
CA ASP A 103 17.09 9.48 -19.27
C ASP A 103 16.26 8.42 -18.53
N VAL A 104 15.02 8.26 -19.01
CA VAL A 104 13.96 7.45 -18.41
C VAL A 104 14.48 6.02 -18.25
N ARG A 105 15.32 5.55 -19.17
CA ARG A 105 15.91 4.21 -19.16
C ARG A 105 16.83 4.01 -17.96
N ARG A 106 17.68 4.98 -17.60
CA ARG A 106 18.61 4.84 -16.46
C ARG A 106 17.89 4.81 -15.12
N GLU A 107 16.90 5.68 -14.94
CA GLU A 107 16.11 5.71 -13.70
C GLU A 107 15.13 4.53 -13.63
N ILE A 108 14.48 4.15 -14.73
CA ILE A 108 13.69 2.90 -14.82
C ILE A 108 14.57 1.71 -14.44
N LYS A 109 15.76 1.55 -15.03
CA LYS A 109 16.68 0.45 -14.70
C LYS A 109 17.14 0.47 -13.23
N ARG A 110 17.18 1.62 -12.57
CA ARG A 110 17.47 1.72 -11.13
C ARG A 110 16.30 1.22 -10.29
N TRP A 111 15.08 1.57 -10.66
CA TRP A 111 13.86 1.15 -9.96
C TRP A 111 13.47 -0.29 -10.28
N GLU A 112 13.60 -0.73 -11.53
CA GLU A 112 13.46 -2.11 -11.99
C GLU A 112 14.39 -3.06 -11.24
N ARG A 113 15.64 -2.68 -10.97
CA ARG A 113 16.53 -3.53 -10.15
C ARG A 113 16.05 -3.70 -8.71
N ARG A 114 15.24 -2.77 -8.18
CA ARG A 114 14.75 -2.80 -6.80
C ARG A 114 13.35 -3.41 -6.68
N LEU A 115 12.59 -3.41 -7.78
CA LEU A 115 11.20 -3.89 -7.86
C LEU A 115 11.06 -5.39 -7.55
N PRO A 116 11.84 -6.31 -8.16
CA PRO A 116 11.79 -7.74 -7.88
C PRO A 116 12.02 -8.05 -6.41
N GLY A 117 13.03 -7.45 -5.76
CA GLY A 117 13.28 -7.67 -4.33
C GLY A 117 12.18 -7.12 -3.39
N LEU A 118 11.40 -6.15 -3.86
CA LEU A 118 10.24 -5.63 -3.13
C LEU A 118 8.99 -6.49 -3.31
N ILE A 119 8.83 -7.07 -4.51
CA ILE A 119 7.74 -8.00 -4.85
C ILE A 119 7.99 -9.36 -4.19
N ASP A 120 9.20 -9.90 -4.29
CA ASP A 120 9.57 -11.21 -3.74
C ASP A 120 9.41 -11.26 -2.21
N ARG A 121 9.81 -10.20 -1.51
CA ARG A 121 9.56 -10.09 -0.06
C ARG A 121 8.08 -10.00 0.30
N HIS A 122 7.24 -9.51 -0.62
CA HIS A 122 5.79 -9.46 -0.42
C HIS A 122 5.12 -10.79 -0.76
N MET A 123 5.67 -11.57 -1.71
CA MET A 123 5.13 -12.86 -2.14
C MET A 123 5.62 -14.05 -1.30
N ARG A 124 6.79 -13.98 -0.67
CA ARG A 124 7.33 -15.05 0.21
C ARG A 124 6.72 -15.13 1.61
N MET A 125 5.80 -14.24 1.98
CA MET A 125 5.09 -14.29 3.26
C MET A 125 3.61 -14.67 3.09
N GLY A 126 3.27 -15.36 2.00
CA GLY A 126 1.94 -15.93 1.72
C GLY A 126 1.94 -17.43 1.85
#